data_AF-A0A931EZJ4-F1
#
_entry.id   AF-A0A931EZJ4-F1
#
_cell.length_a   1.000
_cell.length_b   1.000
_cell.length_c   1.000
_cell.angle_alpha   90.00
_cell.angle_beta   90.00
_cell.angle_gamma   90.00
#
_symmetry.space_group_name_H-M   'P 1'
#
loop_
_entity.id
_entity.type
_entity.pdbx_description
1 polymer ?
#
loop_
_entity_poly.entity_id
_entity_poly.type
_entity_poly.pdbx_seq_one_letter_code
_entity_poly.pdbx_strand_id
1 'polypeptide(L)'
;MGEFVGIDPSRAEQLIREMASSKDVLGRTRHGLEAAIAEAGASWTGPAGVVAMHRSWAFFDETQRDLKWRMDTLKQMVPTSGNGLLSVFLPFNSETEAARQGKADAGPIAEALKQHEIESSVESWRKVTAVTVVTKEKLNDPAYASALLNSLGPDKFRALFMHWMKDKGPAMDRGLPPGVLQQGRESLGPLAEAYANAERAGRLGEEWRGKFMETTQPGVLTALVAMSKPSSRLLNQVALRVLGRPLAADLPTSPNWNLNALVEAYDADPQALQTLLADNKDAAGWLLHPQRARMSGVAGLEEKLAGVLDKALKPGAGTDGVRDQAWFNIIRGMGAEDSPWISGSWGTIKDSPISETLARNVTPYLDQLARGQSKRDSPELKAVFPTPPWDTLAPDDASRFMGGLMQDKDAANALMKASQDYTLGLDIGRFRPFGDEATQEQYTSRAALAGGAANLMLSGSTHAEWTDDEYADWLAGVALLPVSWLSNKYWPIQDATVATGRDAGLDEAKDGLKGVITDYFDKKTSATADDVADGIVQRQAEWVNDSLNQHGQKPLTDAQQNEVRMAFRGRLYDALVKALKQRGG
;
A
#
# COMPACT_ATOMS: atom_id res chain seq x y z
N MET A 1 -8.44 -22.10 -38.05
CA MET A 1 -9.27 -22.01 -36.83
C MET A 1 -9.03 -23.23 -35.97
N GLY A 2 -8.62 -23.05 -34.71
CA GLY A 2 -8.40 -24.15 -33.78
C GLY A 2 -8.82 -23.74 -32.37
N GLU A 3 -9.63 -24.56 -31.72
CA GLU A 3 -9.93 -24.45 -30.30
C GLU A 3 -8.77 -25.06 -29.51
N PHE A 4 -8.29 -24.34 -28.51
CA PHE A 4 -7.15 -24.77 -27.70
C PHE A 4 -7.66 -25.20 -26.31
N VAL A 5 -7.53 -26.48 -25.98
CA VAL A 5 -8.01 -27.07 -24.71
C VAL A 5 -6.85 -27.79 -24.01
N GLY A 6 -6.58 -27.46 -22.74
CA GLY A 6 -5.87 -28.36 -21.82
C GLY A 6 -4.34 -28.24 -21.70
N ILE A 7 -3.73 -27.06 -21.91
CA ILE A 7 -2.30 -26.85 -21.60
C ILE A 7 -2.12 -26.30 -20.18
N ASP A 8 -1.31 -27.00 -19.37
CA ASP A 8 -0.79 -26.50 -18.09
C ASP A 8 0.20 -25.35 -18.35
N PRO A 9 -0.11 -24.10 -17.94
CA PRO A 9 0.73 -22.95 -18.21
C PRO A 9 2.15 -23.06 -17.64
N SER A 10 2.30 -23.72 -16.49
CA SER A 10 3.60 -23.87 -15.84
C SER A 10 4.55 -24.78 -16.63
N ARG A 11 4.01 -25.87 -17.20
CA ARG A 11 4.76 -26.80 -18.07
C ARG A 11 5.05 -26.20 -19.43
N ALA A 12 4.14 -25.41 -19.98
CA ALA A 12 4.37 -24.70 -21.24
C ALA A 12 5.50 -23.67 -21.10
N GLU A 13 5.56 -22.93 -19.99
CA GLU A 13 6.68 -22.03 -19.70
C GLU A 13 8.02 -22.76 -19.55
N GLN A 14 8.00 -23.92 -18.89
CA GLN A 14 9.19 -24.77 -18.80
C GLN A 14 9.67 -25.21 -20.20
N LEU A 15 8.76 -25.69 -21.05
CA LEU A 15 9.08 -26.07 -22.43
C LEU A 15 9.62 -24.88 -23.25
N ILE A 16 9.05 -23.68 -23.08
CA ILE A 16 9.57 -22.45 -23.71
C ILE A 16 11.03 -22.18 -23.27
N ARG A 17 11.35 -22.36 -21.98
CA ARG A 17 12.72 -22.19 -21.46
C ARG A 17 13.68 -23.25 -21.99
N GLU A 18 13.25 -24.51 -22.06
CA GLU A 18 14.06 -25.61 -22.58
C GLU A 18 14.32 -25.48 -24.09
N MET A 19 13.32 -25.05 -24.86
CA MET A 19 13.49 -24.70 -26.29
C MET A 19 14.43 -23.51 -26.46
N ALA A 20 14.36 -22.48 -25.59
CA ALA A 20 15.29 -21.36 -25.62
C ALA A 20 16.74 -21.79 -25.40
N SER A 21 16.97 -22.66 -24.41
CA SER A 21 18.28 -23.22 -24.11
C SER A 21 18.81 -24.07 -25.28
N SER A 22 17.96 -24.92 -25.86
CA SER A 22 18.31 -25.76 -27.01
C SER A 22 18.66 -24.91 -28.25
N LYS A 23 17.90 -23.82 -28.49
CA LYS A 23 18.15 -22.85 -29.55
C LYS A 23 19.50 -22.12 -29.35
N ASP A 24 19.83 -21.73 -28.13
CA ASP A 24 21.09 -21.07 -27.79
C ASP A 24 22.30 -22.01 -27.99
N VAL A 25 22.19 -23.28 -27.56
CA VAL A 25 23.22 -24.31 -27.83
C VAL A 25 23.42 -24.51 -29.33
N LEU A 26 22.35 -24.62 -30.11
CA LEU A 26 22.43 -24.71 -31.58
C LEU A 26 23.02 -23.44 -32.20
N GLY A 27 22.67 -22.25 -31.68
CA GLY A 27 23.21 -20.98 -32.13
C GLY A 27 24.73 -20.86 -31.90
N ARG A 28 25.22 -21.28 -30.74
CA ARG A 28 26.66 -21.26 -30.40
C ARG A 28 27.48 -22.26 -31.20
N THR A 29 26.93 -23.45 -31.43
CA THR A 29 27.61 -24.52 -32.19
C THR A 29 27.58 -24.29 -33.70
N ARG A 30 26.56 -23.58 -34.20
CA ARG A 30 26.38 -23.25 -35.62
C ARG A 30 27.58 -22.52 -36.21
N HIS A 31 28.04 -21.44 -35.57
CA HIS A 31 29.17 -20.67 -36.10
C HIS A 31 30.48 -21.47 -36.12
N GLY A 32 30.70 -22.33 -35.13
CA GLY A 32 31.87 -23.23 -35.11
C GLY A 32 31.83 -24.26 -36.24
N LEU A 33 30.67 -24.82 -36.55
CA LEU A 33 30.51 -25.77 -37.66
C LEU A 33 30.59 -25.07 -39.02
N GLU A 34 29.98 -23.90 -39.18
CA GLU A 34 30.10 -23.07 -40.40
C GLU A 34 31.56 -22.68 -40.65
N ALA A 35 32.30 -22.30 -39.61
CA ALA A 35 33.73 -21.99 -39.69
C ALA A 35 34.58 -23.23 -40.02
N ALA A 36 34.32 -24.38 -39.38
CA ALA A 36 35.04 -25.62 -39.67
C ALA A 36 34.79 -26.14 -41.09
N ILE A 37 33.58 -25.96 -41.63
CA ILE A 37 33.26 -26.29 -43.03
C ILE A 37 33.93 -25.33 -44.01
N ALA A 38 33.94 -24.03 -43.69
CA ALA A 38 34.66 -23.04 -44.47
C ALA A 38 36.17 -23.32 -44.49
N GLU A 39 36.74 -23.75 -43.35
CA GLU A 39 38.14 -24.15 -43.21
C GLU A 39 38.47 -25.45 -43.95
N ALA A 40 37.56 -26.43 -43.93
CA ALA A 40 37.71 -27.70 -44.65
C ALA A 40 37.61 -27.55 -46.19
N GLY A 41 36.91 -26.52 -46.68
CA GLY A 41 36.85 -26.14 -48.09
C GLY A 41 36.43 -27.29 -49.02
N ALA A 42 37.17 -27.52 -50.11
CA ALA A 42 36.87 -28.56 -51.09
C ALA A 42 36.99 -30.01 -50.54
N SER A 43 37.57 -30.19 -49.36
CA SER A 43 37.75 -31.48 -48.68
C SER A 43 36.47 -31.91 -47.94
N TRP A 44 35.51 -31.01 -47.77
CA TRP A 44 34.24 -31.28 -47.12
C TRP A 44 33.23 -31.87 -48.13
N THR A 45 32.95 -33.17 -48.00
CA THR A 45 32.04 -33.90 -48.91
C THR A 45 30.62 -34.07 -48.37
N GLY A 46 30.29 -33.45 -47.22
CA GLY A 46 29.05 -33.68 -46.46
C GLY A 46 27.93 -32.64 -46.73
N PRO A 47 26.79 -32.99 -47.34
CA PRO A 47 25.76 -31.99 -47.68
C PRO A 47 24.76 -31.63 -46.55
N ALA A 48 24.80 -32.28 -45.38
CA ALA A 48 23.61 -32.35 -44.51
C ALA A 48 23.68 -31.64 -43.15
N GLY A 49 24.85 -31.50 -42.53
CA GLY A 49 24.96 -31.06 -41.13
C GLY A 49 24.46 -29.63 -40.87
N VAL A 50 24.91 -28.66 -41.68
CA VAL A 50 24.53 -27.24 -41.54
C VAL A 50 23.07 -27.00 -41.90
N VAL A 51 22.57 -27.62 -42.97
CA VAL A 51 21.16 -27.50 -43.38
C VAL A 51 20.23 -28.13 -42.34
N ALA A 52 20.59 -29.28 -41.76
CA ALA A 52 19.83 -29.89 -40.67
C ALA A 52 19.85 -28.98 -39.42
N MET A 53 20.99 -28.41 -39.05
CA MET A 53 21.08 -27.45 -37.94
C MET A 53 20.25 -26.18 -38.20
N HIS A 54 20.24 -25.63 -39.43
CA HIS A 54 19.37 -24.50 -39.78
C HIS A 54 17.89 -24.86 -39.66
N ARG A 55 17.48 -26.04 -40.13
CA ARG A 55 16.10 -26.52 -40.02
C ARG A 55 15.68 -26.75 -38.57
N SER A 56 16.55 -27.35 -37.76
CA SER A 56 16.30 -27.55 -36.32
C SER A 56 16.23 -26.21 -35.58
N TRP A 57 17.13 -25.27 -35.88
CA TRP A 57 17.10 -23.94 -35.28
C TRP A 57 15.82 -23.17 -35.68
N ALA A 58 15.45 -23.19 -36.96
CA ALA A 58 14.23 -22.56 -37.45
C ALA A 58 12.97 -23.20 -36.84
N PHE A 59 12.94 -24.53 -36.73
CA PHE A 59 11.86 -25.25 -36.06
C PHE A 59 11.73 -24.86 -34.59
N PHE A 60 12.83 -24.80 -33.83
CA PHE A 60 12.81 -24.35 -32.44
C PHE A 60 12.39 -22.88 -32.33
N ASP A 61 12.87 -22.00 -33.21
CA ASP A 61 12.48 -20.59 -33.22
C ASP A 61 10.98 -20.40 -33.52
N GLU A 62 10.46 -21.07 -34.54
CA GLU A 62 9.05 -21.02 -34.94
C GLU A 62 8.13 -21.64 -33.86
N THR A 63 8.49 -22.81 -33.35
CA THR A 63 7.69 -23.52 -32.32
C THR A 63 7.71 -22.78 -30.99
N GLN A 64 8.86 -22.24 -30.58
CA GLN A 64 8.97 -21.42 -29.38
C GLN A 64 8.13 -20.14 -29.52
N ARG A 65 8.19 -19.48 -30.68
CA ARG A 65 7.43 -18.27 -30.97
C ARG A 65 5.92 -18.53 -30.96
N ASP A 66 5.46 -19.58 -31.65
CA ASP A 66 4.05 -19.97 -31.69
C ASP A 66 3.53 -20.37 -30.30
N LEU A 67 4.27 -21.21 -29.55
CA LEU A 67 3.88 -21.59 -28.20
C LEU A 67 3.83 -20.39 -27.26
N LYS A 68 4.82 -19.48 -27.34
CA LYS A 68 4.82 -18.25 -26.55
C LYS A 68 3.61 -17.37 -26.89
N TRP A 69 3.34 -17.12 -28.16
CA TRP A 69 2.18 -16.34 -28.59
C TRP A 69 0.86 -16.94 -28.10
N ARG A 70 0.66 -18.25 -28.24
CA ARG A 70 -0.54 -18.93 -27.72
C ARG A 70 -0.66 -18.83 -26.21
N MET A 71 0.45 -18.99 -25.49
CA MET A 71 0.47 -18.86 -24.02
C MET A 71 0.18 -17.43 -23.57
N ASP A 72 0.72 -16.42 -24.27
CA ASP A 72 0.42 -15.01 -24.00
C ASP A 72 -1.09 -14.75 -24.20
N THR A 73 -1.70 -15.28 -25.26
CA THR A 73 -3.15 -15.17 -25.50
C THR A 73 -3.98 -15.90 -24.42
N LEU A 74 -3.55 -17.11 -24.01
CA LEU A 74 -4.21 -17.87 -22.94
C LEU A 74 -4.21 -17.14 -21.60
N LYS A 75 -3.07 -16.55 -21.21
CA LYS A 75 -2.91 -15.80 -19.96
C LYS A 75 -3.78 -14.54 -19.89
N GLN A 76 -4.21 -14.02 -21.04
CA GLN A 76 -5.11 -12.86 -21.10
C GLN A 76 -6.57 -13.23 -20.82
N MET A 77 -6.92 -14.53 -20.84
CA MET A 77 -8.30 -14.99 -20.62
C MET A 77 -8.56 -15.32 -19.15
N VAL A 78 -9.70 -14.85 -18.62
CA VAL A 78 -10.17 -15.20 -17.27
C VAL A 78 -10.83 -16.59 -17.32
N PRO A 79 -10.58 -17.49 -16.34
CA PRO A 79 -11.33 -18.73 -16.23
C PRO A 79 -12.81 -18.42 -15.98
N THR A 80 -13.63 -18.62 -17.01
CA THR A 80 -15.09 -18.37 -16.98
C THR A 80 -15.88 -19.49 -16.29
N SER A 81 -15.24 -20.59 -15.90
CA SER A 81 -15.90 -21.67 -15.15
C SER A 81 -14.90 -22.37 -14.21
N GLY A 82 -15.32 -22.62 -12.97
CA GLY A 82 -14.52 -23.15 -11.86
C GLY A 82 -14.00 -24.58 -12.01
N ASN A 83 -13.82 -25.08 -13.24
CA ASN A 83 -13.35 -26.43 -13.55
C ASN A 83 -11.90 -26.46 -14.08
N GLY A 84 -11.19 -25.32 -14.10
CA GLY A 84 -9.76 -25.26 -14.43
C GLY A 84 -9.39 -25.46 -15.91
N LEU A 85 -10.37 -25.63 -16.81
CA LEU A 85 -10.16 -25.73 -18.25
C LEU A 85 -10.45 -24.38 -18.93
N LEU A 86 -9.42 -23.78 -19.51
CA LEU A 86 -9.51 -22.58 -20.36
C LEU A 86 -9.66 -23.01 -21.82
N SER A 87 -10.74 -22.58 -22.49
CA SER A 87 -10.88 -22.66 -23.96
C SER A 87 -10.66 -21.28 -24.55
N VAL A 88 -9.78 -21.17 -25.55
CA VAL A 88 -9.45 -19.91 -26.26
C VAL A 88 -9.80 -20.04 -27.74
N PHE A 89 -10.42 -18.98 -28.27
CA PHE A 89 -10.56 -18.76 -29.70
C PHE A 89 -9.39 -17.92 -30.21
N LEU A 90 -8.60 -18.47 -31.14
CA LEU A 90 -7.55 -17.74 -31.84
C LEU A 90 -8.08 -17.23 -33.20
N PRO A 91 -8.22 -15.90 -33.39
CA PRO A 91 -8.74 -15.33 -34.63
C PRO A 91 -7.79 -15.48 -35.82
N PHE A 92 -6.51 -15.76 -35.57
CA PHE A 92 -5.47 -15.92 -36.58
C PHE A 92 -4.82 -17.31 -36.49
N ASN A 93 -4.25 -17.79 -37.60
CA ASN A 93 -3.57 -19.09 -37.63
C ASN A 93 -2.08 -18.97 -37.24
N SER A 94 -1.54 -17.75 -37.15
CA SER A 94 -0.16 -17.49 -36.73
C SER A 94 0.03 -16.07 -36.20
N GLU A 95 1.09 -15.86 -35.40
CA GLU A 95 1.52 -14.54 -34.94
C GLU A 95 1.82 -13.58 -36.11
N THR A 96 2.43 -14.07 -37.20
CA THR A 96 2.76 -13.23 -38.36
C THR A 96 1.50 -12.75 -39.09
N GLU A 97 0.49 -13.61 -39.19
CA GLU A 97 -0.81 -13.24 -39.76
C GLU A 97 -1.51 -12.19 -38.90
N ALA A 98 -1.53 -12.39 -37.57
CA ALA A 98 -2.07 -11.45 -36.60
C ALA A 98 -1.39 -10.08 -36.71
N ALA A 99 -0.06 -10.04 -36.69
CA ALA A 99 0.72 -8.81 -36.77
C ALA A 99 0.50 -8.06 -38.10
N ARG A 100 0.47 -8.79 -39.23
CA ARG A 100 0.21 -8.21 -40.55
C ARG A 100 -1.18 -7.57 -40.62
N GLN A 101 -2.21 -8.25 -40.08
CA GLN A 101 -3.56 -7.71 -40.06
C GLN A 101 -3.66 -6.49 -39.14
N GLY A 102 -2.99 -6.50 -37.98
CA GLY A 102 -2.93 -5.35 -37.07
C GLY A 102 -2.35 -4.12 -37.75
N LYS A 103 -1.26 -4.29 -38.50
CA LYS A 103 -0.67 -3.20 -39.30
C LYS A 103 -1.60 -2.68 -40.40
N ALA A 104 -2.33 -3.59 -41.07
CA ALA A 104 -3.28 -3.21 -42.12
C ALA A 104 -4.47 -2.41 -41.56
N ASP A 105 -5.02 -2.84 -40.43
CA ASP A 105 -6.21 -2.23 -39.81
C ASP A 105 -5.89 -0.86 -39.16
N ALA A 106 -4.62 -0.57 -38.84
CA ALA A 106 -4.18 0.72 -38.30
C ALA A 106 -4.33 1.88 -39.31
N GLY A 107 -4.15 1.60 -40.61
CA GLY A 107 -4.21 2.62 -41.67
C GLY A 107 -5.57 3.32 -41.76
N PRO A 108 -6.68 2.57 -41.90
CA PRO A 108 -8.03 3.13 -41.93
C PRO A 108 -8.39 3.93 -40.67
N ILE A 109 -7.94 3.49 -39.49
CA ILE A 109 -8.16 4.22 -38.22
C ILE A 109 -7.42 5.56 -38.24
N ALA A 110 -6.15 5.56 -38.65
CA ALA A 110 -5.34 6.77 -38.71
C ALA A 110 -5.91 7.79 -39.71
N GLU A 111 -6.39 7.33 -40.87
CA GLU A 111 -6.98 8.21 -41.88
C GLU A 111 -8.34 8.78 -41.43
N ALA A 112 -9.19 7.94 -40.83
CA ALA A 112 -10.47 8.40 -40.28
C ALA A 112 -10.27 9.44 -39.16
N LEU A 113 -9.28 9.23 -38.28
CA LEU A 113 -8.95 10.17 -37.21
C LEU A 113 -8.45 11.50 -37.79
N LYS A 114 -7.53 11.46 -38.75
CA LYS A 114 -7.02 12.65 -39.44
C LYS A 114 -8.15 13.44 -40.10
N GLN A 115 -9.11 12.76 -40.73
CA GLN A 115 -10.27 13.42 -41.32
C GLN A 115 -11.16 14.06 -40.24
N HIS A 116 -11.33 13.39 -39.09
CA HIS A 116 -12.05 13.96 -37.95
C HIS A 116 -11.33 15.18 -37.35
N GLU A 117 -10.00 15.20 -37.29
CA GLU A 117 -9.23 16.36 -36.84
C GLU A 117 -9.46 17.59 -37.75
N ILE A 118 -9.72 17.37 -39.05
CA ILE A 118 -10.03 18.43 -40.02
C ILE A 118 -11.49 18.88 -39.91
N GLU A 119 -12.45 17.93 -39.89
CA GLU A 119 -13.89 18.24 -39.95
C GLU A 119 -14.50 18.57 -38.58
N SER A 120 -13.95 18.02 -37.49
CA SER A 120 -14.43 18.12 -36.10
C SER A 120 -15.95 17.91 -35.96
N SER A 121 -16.51 16.96 -36.70
CA SER A 121 -17.96 16.70 -36.78
C SER A 121 -18.36 15.36 -36.14
N VAL A 122 -19.64 15.22 -35.76
CA VAL A 122 -20.20 13.95 -35.28
C VAL A 122 -20.12 12.87 -36.36
N GLU A 123 -20.27 13.26 -37.63
CA GLU A 123 -20.24 12.34 -38.79
C GLU A 123 -18.84 11.78 -39.04
N SER A 124 -17.79 12.61 -38.94
CA SER A 124 -16.41 12.13 -39.00
C SER A 124 -16.06 11.24 -37.80
N TRP A 125 -16.56 11.53 -36.60
CA TRP A 125 -16.39 10.65 -35.45
C TRP A 125 -17.08 9.29 -35.61
N ARG A 126 -18.26 9.25 -36.26
CA ARG A 126 -18.92 7.98 -36.61
C ARG A 126 -18.07 7.13 -37.55
N LYS A 127 -17.35 7.75 -38.50
CA LYS A 127 -16.41 7.03 -39.37
C LYS A 127 -15.25 6.42 -38.57
N VAL A 128 -14.66 7.17 -37.63
CA VAL A 128 -13.64 6.66 -36.69
C VAL A 128 -14.15 5.47 -35.87
N THR A 129 -15.37 5.58 -35.35
CA THR A 129 -16.00 4.51 -34.58
C THR A 129 -16.22 3.27 -35.44
N ALA A 130 -16.72 3.43 -36.67
CA ALA A 130 -16.98 2.32 -37.58
C ALA A 130 -15.71 1.52 -37.92
N VAL A 131 -14.60 2.19 -38.24
CA VAL A 131 -13.33 1.51 -38.54
C VAL A 131 -12.72 0.85 -37.30
N THR A 132 -12.93 1.42 -36.11
CA THR A 132 -12.45 0.84 -34.85
C THR A 132 -13.23 -0.43 -34.47
N VAL A 133 -14.55 -0.44 -34.68
CA VAL A 133 -15.42 -1.59 -34.34
C VAL A 133 -15.00 -2.87 -35.07
N VAL A 134 -14.52 -2.77 -36.32
CA VAL A 134 -14.05 -3.93 -37.12
C VAL A 134 -12.84 -4.65 -36.49
N THR A 135 -12.13 -3.99 -35.57
CA THR A 135 -10.96 -4.56 -34.89
C THR A 135 -11.33 -5.35 -33.63
N LYS A 136 -12.53 -5.15 -33.07
CA LYS A 136 -12.93 -5.58 -31.72
C LYS A 136 -12.61 -7.05 -31.41
N GLU A 137 -12.97 -7.97 -32.30
CA GLU A 137 -12.78 -9.42 -32.08
C GLU A 137 -11.31 -9.86 -32.20
N LYS A 138 -10.47 -9.06 -32.85
CA LYS A 138 -9.05 -9.34 -33.10
C LYS A 138 -8.13 -8.80 -32.00
N LEU A 139 -8.58 -7.80 -31.25
CA LEU A 139 -7.79 -7.10 -30.21
C LEU A 139 -7.43 -7.97 -29.00
N ASN A 140 -8.09 -9.11 -28.82
CA ASN A 140 -7.72 -10.10 -27.81
C ASN A 140 -6.46 -10.89 -28.18
N ASP A 141 -5.96 -10.76 -29.42
CA ASP A 141 -4.67 -11.33 -29.81
C ASP A 141 -3.53 -10.33 -29.51
N PRO A 142 -2.56 -10.67 -28.62
CA PRO A 142 -1.49 -9.75 -28.23
C PRO A 142 -0.58 -9.32 -29.39
N ALA A 143 -0.42 -10.16 -30.41
CA ALA A 143 0.41 -9.83 -31.57
C ALA A 143 -0.31 -8.89 -32.53
N TYR A 144 -1.60 -9.12 -32.77
CA TYR A 144 -2.45 -8.18 -33.50
C TYR A 144 -2.50 -6.82 -32.80
N ALA A 145 -2.80 -6.82 -31.50
CA ALA A 145 -2.91 -5.60 -30.69
C ALA A 145 -1.60 -4.80 -30.70
N SER A 146 -0.46 -5.45 -30.44
CA SER A 146 0.86 -4.80 -30.49
C SER A 146 1.16 -4.21 -31.87
N ALA A 147 0.91 -4.95 -32.96
CA ALA A 147 1.18 -4.45 -34.31
C ALA A 147 0.27 -3.28 -34.71
N LEU A 148 -1.01 -3.32 -34.32
CA LEU A 148 -1.96 -2.22 -34.49
C LEU A 148 -1.48 -0.97 -33.75
N LEU A 149 -1.16 -1.10 -32.45
CA LEU A 149 -0.69 -0.01 -31.60
C LEU A 149 0.62 0.59 -32.14
N ASN A 150 1.60 -0.24 -32.47
CA ASN A 150 2.88 0.21 -33.04
C ASN A 150 2.69 0.95 -34.37
N SER A 151 1.71 0.56 -35.19
CA SER A 151 1.42 1.22 -36.47
C SER A 151 0.65 2.53 -36.31
N LEU A 152 -0.25 2.62 -35.31
CA LEU A 152 -0.93 3.87 -34.96
C LEU A 152 0.06 4.88 -34.35
N GLY A 153 0.89 4.39 -33.43
CA GLY A 153 1.79 5.16 -32.58
C GLY A 153 1.08 5.78 -31.36
N PRO A 154 1.85 6.16 -30.31
CA PRO A 154 1.29 6.70 -29.08
C PRO A 154 0.44 7.97 -29.27
N ASP A 155 0.85 8.86 -30.18
CA ASP A 155 0.19 10.15 -30.38
C ASP A 155 -1.22 9.99 -30.96
N LYS A 156 -1.39 9.14 -32.00
CA LYS A 156 -2.70 8.89 -32.59
C LYS A 156 -3.60 8.10 -31.63
N PHE A 157 -3.02 7.14 -30.91
CA PHE A 157 -3.75 6.40 -29.87
C PHE A 157 -4.28 7.35 -28.79
N ARG A 158 -3.42 8.24 -28.26
CA ARG A 158 -3.84 9.29 -27.32
C ARG A 158 -4.94 10.16 -27.91
N ALA A 159 -4.80 10.60 -29.17
CA ALA A 159 -5.77 11.45 -29.83
C ALA A 159 -7.16 10.79 -29.95
N LEU A 160 -7.25 9.48 -30.21
CA LEU A 160 -8.54 8.75 -30.20
C LEU A 160 -9.30 8.95 -28.87
N PHE A 161 -8.60 8.78 -27.74
CA PHE A 161 -9.22 8.97 -26.43
C PHE A 161 -9.52 10.45 -26.15
N MET A 162 -8.61 11.36 -26.46
CA MET A 162 -8.85 12.81 -26.25
C MET A 162 -10.06 13.30 -27.04
N HIS A 163 -10.19 12.94 -28.32
CA HIS A 163 -11.31 13.34 -29.16
C HIS A 163 -12.63 12.74 -28.66
N TRP A 164 -12.63 11.47 -28.25
CA TRP A 164 -13.83 10.86 -27.68
C TRP A 164 -14.25 11.51 -26.36
N MET A 165 -13.30 11.96 -25.54
CA MET A 165 -13.54 12.58 -24.23
C MET A 165 -13.94 14.07 -24.31
N LYS A 166 -13.65 14.77 -25.42
CA LYS A 166 -13.72 16.23 -25.55
C LYS A 166 -15.03 16.86 -25.04
N ASP A 167 -16.16 16.19 -25.24
CA ASP A 167 -17.50 16.70 -24.89
C ASP A 167 -18.21 15.85 -23.82
N LYS A 168 -17.48 14.99 -23.10
CA LYS A 168 -18.08 13.91 -22.27
C LYS A 168 -17.88 14.03 -20.77
N GLY A 169 -17.30 15.11 -20.25
CA GLY A 169 -17.09 15.23 -18.81
C GLY A 169 -16.51 16.57 -18.37
N PRO A 170 -16.25 16.74 -17.06
CA PRO A 170 -15.34 17.78 -16.61
C PRO A 170 -14.01 17.59 -17.35
N ALA A 171 -13.30 18.68 -17.63
CA ALA A 171 -12.14 18.71 -18.52
C ALA A 171 -11.18 17.50 -18.39
N MET A 172 -10.46 17.17 -19.48
CA MET A 172 -9.64 15.94 -19.61
C MET A 172 -8.64 15.69 -18.46
N ASP A 173 -8.38 16.68 -17.62
CA ASP A 173 -7.60 16.59 -16.40
C ASP A 173 -8.33 15.93 -15.23
N ARG A 174 -9.67 15.81 -15.20
CA ARG A 174 -10.46 15.39 -14.02
C ARG A 174 -11.11 14.02 -14.12
N GLY A 175 -10.94 13.35 -15.26
CA GLY A 175 -11.45 12.00 -15.47
C GLY A 175 -12.94 11.96 -15.79
N LEU A 176 -13.46 10.75 -15.92
CA LEU A 176 -14.81 10.50 -16.44
C LEU A 176 -15.73 9.96 -15.34
N PRO A 177 -16.98 10.45 -15.24
CA PRO A 177 -17.97 9.88 -14.34
C PRO A 177 -18.36 8.45 -14.75
N PRO A 178 -18.84 7.61 -13.81
CA PRO A 178 -19.13 6.19 -14.07
C PRO A 178 -20.06 5.94 -15.25
N GLY A 179 -21.12 6.74 -15.41
CA GLY A 179 -22.06 6.60 -16.53
C GLY A 179 -21.42 6.86 -17.91
N VAL A 180 -20.39 7.71 -17.97
CA VAL A 180 -19.65 7.99 -19.20
C VAL A 180 -18.58 6.93 -19.43
N LEU A 181 -17.91 6.47 -18.38
CA LEU A 181 -16.97 5.33 -18.46
C LEU A 181 -17.64 4.10 -19.08
N GLN A 182 -18.90 3.84 -18.75
CA GLN A 182 -19.64 2.73 -19.34
C GLN A 182 -19.80 2.86 -20.87
N GLN A 183 -20.11 4.06 -21.38
CA GLN A 183 -20.11 4.32 -22.83
C GLN A 183 -18.72 4.16 -23.45
N GLY A 184 -17.68 4.51 -22.70
CA GLY A 184 -16.28 4.34 -23.10
C GLY A 184 -15.91 2.88 -23.26
N ARG A 185 -16.30 2.02 -22.31
CA ARG A 185 -16.10 0.58 -22.38
C ARG A 185 -16.71 -0.04 -23.63
N GLU A 186 -17.86 0.44 -24.09
CA GLU A 186 -18.51 -0.06 -25.30
C GLU A 186 -17.84 0.40 -26.59
N SER A 187 -17.30 1.63 -26.60
CA SER A 187 -16.75 2.27 -27.80
C SER A 187 -15.23 2.12 -27.93
N LEU A 188 -14.46 2.61 -26.94
CA LEU A 188 -13.00 2.56 -26.92
C LEU A 188 -12.43 1.47 -26.00
N GLY A 189 -13.26 0.83 -25.17
CA GLY A 189 -12.84 -0.26 -24.28
C GLY A 189 -12.03 -1.37 -24.97
N PRO A 190 -12.39 -1.84 -26.18
CA PRO A 190 -11.57 -2.80 -26.90
C PRO A 190 -10.14 -2.32 -27.15
N LEU A 191 -9.95 -1.04 -27.51
CA LEU A 191 -8.62 -0.44 -27.72
C LEU A 191 -7.87 -0.26 -26.39
N ALA A 192 -8.57 0.08 -25.31
CA ALA A 192 -7.97 0.15 -23.97
C ALA A 192 -7.48 -1.24 -23.51
N GLU A 193 -8.29 -2.28 -23.72
CA GLU A 193 -7.91 -3.66 -23.41
C GLU A 193 -6.74 -4.13 -24.29
N ALA A 194 -6.71 -3.76 -25.58
CA ALA A 194 -5.58 -4.05 -26.47
C ALA A 194 -4.27 -3.45 -25.96
N TYR A 195 -4.31 -2.21 -25.47
CA TYR A 195 -3.16 -1.56 -24.84
C TYR A 195 -2.72 -2.30 -23.57
N ALA A 196 -3.65 -2.58 -22.65
CA ALA A 196 -3.37 -3.33 -21.43
C ALA A 196 -2.82 -4.74 -21.72
N ASN A 197 -3.32 -5.41 -22.76
CA ASN A 197 -2.87 -6.73 -23.21
C ASN A 197 -1.45 -6.69 -23.79
N ALA A 198 -1.17 -5.73 -24.66
CA ALA A 198 0.15 -5.55 -25.24
C ALA A 198 1.18 -5.15 -24.16
N GLU A 199 0.79 -4.34 -23.18
CA GLU A 199 1.62 -3.99 -22.02
C GLU A 199 1.93 -5.22 -21.16
N ARG A 200 0.91 -5.97 -20.74
CA ARG A 200 1.05 -7.22 -19.97
C ARG A 200 1.94 -8.25 -20.65
N ALA A 201 1.85 -8.36 -21.97
CA ALA A 201 2.68 -9.26 -22.77
C ALA A 201 4.12 -8.73 -23.00
N GLY A 202 4.44 -7.52 -22.55
CA GLY A 202 5.75 -6.89 -22.76
C GLY A 202 6.05 -6.57 -24.22
N ARG A 203 5.00 -6.37 -25.04
CA ARG A 203 5.08 -6.17 -26.50
C ARG A 203 5.01 -4.70 -26.92
N LEU A 204 4.93 -3.77 -25.96
CA LEU A 204 4.99 -2.34 -26.20
C LEU A 204 6.43 -1.81 -26.12
N GLY A 205 6.78 -0.93 -27.06
CA GLY A 205 8.07 -0.24 -27.08
C GLY A 205 8.27 0.71 -25.89
N GLU A 206 9.47 1.27 -25.77
CA GLU A 206 9.83 2.21 -24.70
C GLU A 206 9.03 3.52 -24.78
N GLU A 207 8.64 3.93 -25.98
CA GLU A 207 7.83 5.11 -26.23
C GLU A 207 6.48 5.09 -25.50
N TRP A 208 5.90 3.89 -25.28
CA TRP A 208 4.66 3.69 -24.55
C TRP A 208 4.85 3.75 -23.03
N ARG A 209 6.00 3.31 -22.54
CA ARG A 209 6.29 3.26 -21.09
C ARG A 209 6.84 4.57 -20.55
N GLY A 210 7.52 5.37 -21.37
CA GLY A 210 8.03 6.69 -21.01
C GLY A 210 7.16 7.82 -21.55
N LYS A 211 7.42 8.24 -22.80
CA LYS A 211 6.85 9.44 -23.41
C LYS A 211 5.32 9.45 -23.43
N PHE A 212 4.66 8.33 -23.72
CA PHE A 212 3.19 8.26 -23.68
C PHE A 212 2.64 8.54 -22.28
N MET A 213 3.22 7.95 -21.23
CA MET A 213 2.80 8.18 -19.85
C MET A 213 3.06 9.63 -19.40
N GLU A 214 4.14 10.24 -19.87
CA GLU A 214 4.50 11.63 -19.56
C GLU A 214 3.62 12.65 -20.29
N THR A 215 3.27 12.41 -21.55
CA THR A 215 2.58 13.38 -22.39
C THR A 215 1.06 13.21 -22.43
N THR A 216 0.53 12.13 -21.86
CA THR A 216 -0.92 11.87 -21.82
C THR A 216 -1.56 12.47 -20.58
N GLN A 217 -2.72 13.10 -20.76
CA GLN A 217 -3.46 13.72 -19.68
C GLN A 217 -3.91 12.65 -18.66
N PRO A 218 -3.89 12.97 -17.36
CA PRO A 218 -4.32 12.06 -16.30
C PRO A 218 -5.70 11.43 -16.52
N GLY A 219 -6.69 12.18 -17.05
CA GLY A 219 -8.02 11.63 -17.33
C GLY A 219 -8.06 10.61 -18.45
N VAL A 220 -7.16 10.70 -19.44
CA VAL A 220 -7.04 9.67 -20.48
C VAL A 220 -6.38 8.41 -19.91
N LEU A 221 -5.35 8.57 -19.07
CA LEU A 221 -4.68 7.44 -18.43
C LEU A 221 -5.62 6.68 -17.47
N THR A 222 -6.41 7.38 -16.66
CA THR A 222 -7.41 6.75 -15.79
C THR A 222 -8.58 6.15 -16.56
N ALA A 223 -8.99 6.76 -17.68
CA ALA A 223 -9.96 6.17 -18.59
C ALA A 223 -9.47 4.83 -19.17
N LEU A 224 -8.21 4.76 -19.61
CA LEU A 224 -7.59 3.51 -20.07
C LEU A 224 -7.62 2.43 -19.00
N VAL A 225 -7.22 2.76 -17.77
CA VAL A 225 -7.26 1.85 -16.63
C VAL A 225 -8.68 1.40 -16.31
N ALA A 226 -9.64 2.32 -16.24
CA ALA A 226 -11.02 2.02 -15.86
C ALA A 226 -11.82 1.25 -16.93
N MET A 227 -11.37 1.29 -18.18
CA MET A 227 -11.99 0.60 -19.31
C MET A 227 -11.32 -0.74 -19.66
N SER A 228 -10.23 -1.10 -18.99
CA SER A 228 -9.45 -2.31 -19.27
C SER A 228 -9.11 -3.11 -18.01
N LYS A 229 -8.38 -4.21 -18.19
CA LYS A 229 -7.72 -4.97 -17.11
C LYS A 229 -6.21 -4.68 -17.12
N PRO A 230 -5.76 -3.58 -16.52
CA PRO A 230 -4.34 -3.22 -16.52
C PRO A 230 -3.51 -4.24 -15.72
N SER A 231 -2.21 -4.31 -15.99
CA SER A 231 -1.28 -4.91 -15.04
C SER A 231 -1.17 -4.04 -13.79
N SER A 232 -0.77 -4.63 -12.67
CA SER A 232 -0.43 -3.88 -11.44
C SER A 232 0.66 -2.83 -11.71
N ARG A 233 1.61 -3.12 -12.62
CA ARG A 233 2.65 -2.18 -13.07
C ARG A 233 2.04 -0.95 -13.76
N LEU A 234 1.19 -1.16 -14.76
CA LEU A 234 0.55 -0.07 -15.50
C LEU A 234 -0.34 0.75 -14.56
N LEU A 235 -1.14 0.08 -13.72
CA LEU A 235 -1.98 0.75 -12.72
C LEU A 235 -1.16 1.66 -11.80
N ASN A 236 -0.04 1.17 -11.26
CA ASN A 236 0.83 1.96 -10.38
C ASN A 236 1.53 3.11 -11.12
N GLN A 237 1.94 2.92 -12.37
CA GLN A 237 2.47 4.03 -13.19
C GLN A 237 1.43 5.12 -13.43
N VAL A 238 0.18 4.75 -13.72
CA VAL A 238 -0.93 5.70 -13.87
C VAL A 238 -1.22 6.40 -12.54
N ALA A 239 -1.25 5.67 -11.43
CA ALA A 239 -1.48 6.23 -10.11
C ALA A 239 -0.44 7.29 -9.75
N LEU A 240 0.85 7.06 -10.01
CA LEU A 240 1.91 8.06 -9.79
C LEU A 240 1.68 9.34 -10.60
N ARG A 241 1.18 9.23 -11.84
CA ARG A 241 0.85 10.42 -12.67
C ARG A 241 -0.36 11.18 -12.13
N VAL A 242 -1.36 10.49 -11.59
CA VAL A 242 -2.57 11.09 -11.02
C VAL A 242 -2.29 11.73 -9.65
N LEU A 243 -1.50 11.07 -8.81
CA LEU A 243 -1.12 11.53 -7.47
C LEU A 243 -0.02 12.60 -7.49
N GLY A 244 0.78 12.67 -8.56
CA GLY A 244 1.79 13.73 -8.75
C GLY A 244 1.22 15.09 -9.21
N ARG A 245 -0.11 15.21 -9.36
CA ARG A 245 -0.75 16.48 -9.77
C ARG A 245 -0.80 17.48 -8.61
N PRO A 246 -0.74 18.80 -8.86
CA PRO A 246 -0.96 19.79 -7.81
C PRO A 246 -2.32 19.62 -7.13
N LEU A 247 -2.38 19.81 -5.80
CA LEU A 247 -3.61 19.72 -5.02
C LEU A 247 -4.69 20.71 -5.46
N ALA A 248 -4.31 21.85 -6.06
CA ALA A 248 -5.24 22.81 -6.65
C ALA A 248 -6.13 22.21 -7.75
N ALA A 249 -5.79 21.03 -8.27
CA ALA A 249 -6.64 20.27 -9.18
C ALA A 249 -7.84 19.59 -8.49
N ASP A 250 -7.83 19.45 -7.16
CA ASP A 250 -8.78 18.65 -6.37
C ASP A 250 -9.73 19.53 -5.53
N LEU A 251 -10.32 20.55 -6.17
CA LEU A 251 -11.24 21.49 -5.50
C LEU A 251 -12.69 20.93 -5.41
N PRO A 252 -13.41 21.12 -4.28
CA PRO A 252 -14.75 20.57 -4.07
C PRO A 252 -15.81 21.00 -5.08
N THR A 253 -15.60 22.14 -5.72
CA THR A 253 -16.53 22.74 -6.69
C THR A 253 -16.59 21.98 -8.02
N SER A 254 -15.75 20.95 -8.19
CA SER A 254 -15.75 20.15 -9.41
C SER A 254 -15.19 18.74 -9.15
N PRO A 255 -16.03 17.70 -9.31
CA PRO A 255 -15.65 16.32 -8.99
C PRO A 255 -14.43 15.81 -9.76
N ASN A 256 -13.45 15.26 -9.04
CA ASN A 256 -12.26 14.60 -9.58
C ASN A 256 -12.47 13.08 -9.67
N TRP A 257 -12.96 12.62 -10.82
CA TRP A 257 -13.24 11.22 -11.09
C TRP A 257 -11.99 10.35 -11.28
N ASN A 258 -10.81 10.94 -11.50
CA ASN A 258 -9.56 10.19 -11.61
C ASN A 258 -9.26 9.35 -10.38
N LEU A 259 -9.46 9.92 -9.18
CA LEU A 259 -9.22 9.20 -7.93
C LEU A 259 -10.24 8.09 -7.73
N ASN A 260 -11.52 8.33 -8.04
CA ASN A 260 -12.53 7.28 -7.97
C ASN A 260 -12.19 6.10 -8.90
N ALA A 261 -11.75 6.38 -10.14
CA ALA A 261 -11.34 5.34 -11.08
C ALA A 261 -10.13 4.52 -10.57
N LEU A 262 -9.15 5.18 -9.93
CA LEU A 262 -8.03 4.47 -9.30
C LEU A 262 -8.47 3.61 -8.12
N VAL A 263 -9.32 4.14 -7.24
CA VAL A 263 -9.84 3.40 -6.09
C VAL A 263 -10.64 2.18 -6.56
N GLU A 264 -11.45 2.30 -7.60
CA GLU A 264 -12.16 1.15 -8.20
C GLU A 264 -11.21 0.13 -8.83
N ALA A 265 -10.14 0.57 -9.49
CA ALA A 265 -9.13 -0.34 -10.03
C ALA A 265 -8.36 -1.08 -8.93
N TYR A 266 -8.02 -0.40 -7.83
CA TYR A 266 -7.37 -1.01 -6.67
C TYR A 266 -8.30 -1.90 -5.85
N ASP A 267 -9.61 -1.65 -5.86
CA ASP A 267 -10.58 -2.56 -5.25
C ASP A 267 -10.59 -3.92 -5.95
N ALA A 268 -10.37 -3.93 -7.27
CA ALA A 268 -10.25 -5.14 -8.08
C ALA A 268 -8.87 -5.80 -7.99
N ASP A 269 -7.81 -5.04 -7.69
CA ASP A 269 -6.44 -5.54 -7.48
C ASP A 269 -5.80 -4.93 -6.21
N PRO A 270 -6.15 -5.44 -5.01
CA PRO A 270 -5.59 -4.93 -3.75
C PRO A 270 -4.06 -5.12 -3.62
N GLN A 271 -3.50 -6.11 -4.33
CA GLN A 271 -2.06 -6.37 -4.35
C GLN A 271 -1.31 -5.23 -5.05
N ALA A 272 -1.88 -4.68 -6.14
CA ALA A 272 -1.31 -3.52 -6.81
C ALA A 272 -1.22 -2.31 -5.86
N LEU A 273 -2.26 -2.07 -5.05
CA LEU A 273 -2.25 -0.98 -4.07
C LEU A 273 -1.18 -1.22 -3.00
N GLN A 274 -1.12 -2.42 -2.44
CA GLN A 274 -0.09 -2.78 -1.46
C GLN A 274 1.32 -2.54 -2.02
N THR A 275 1.54 -2.91 -3.28
CA THR A 275 2.81 -2.69 -3.98
C THR A 275 3.10 -1.20 -4.20
N LEU A 276 2.11 -0.40 -4.61
CA LEU A 276 2.29 1.06 -4.75
C LEU A 276 2.75 1.70 -3.43
N LEU A 277 2.08 1.33 -2.33
CA LEU A 277 2.37 1.85 -1.01
C LEU A 277 3.75 1.38 -0.53
N ALA A 278 4.15 0.14 -0.83
CA ALA A 278 5.47 -0.41 -0.51
C ALA A 278 6.61 0.25 -1.31
N ASP A 279 6.38 0.61 -2.57
CA ASP A 279 7.42 1.13 -3.46
C ASP A 279 7.59 2.65 -3.34
N ASN A 280 6.57 3.39 -2.89
CA ASN A 280 6.57 4.86 -2.96
C ASN A 280 5.90 5.54 -1.75
N LYS A 281 6.74 6.10 -0.86
CA LYS A 281 6.35 6.91 0.31
C LYS A 281 5.46 8.11 -0.07
N ASP A 282 5.81 8.83 -1.13
CA ASP A 282 5.08 10.03 -1.54
C ASP A 282 3.71 9.66 -2.12
N ALA A 283 3.60 8.54 -2.82
CA ALA A 283 2.31 8.04 -3.30
C ALA A 283 1.39 7.70 -2.12
N ALA A 284 1.91 7.08 -1.06
CA ALA A 284 1.15 6.84 0.17
C ALA A 284 0.70 8.16 0.82
N GLY A 285 1.60 9.14 0.95
CA GLY A 285 1.29 10.46 1.49
C GLY A 285 0.24 11.23 0.67
N TRP A 286 0.39 11.25 -0.66
CA TRP A 286 -0.55 11.91 -1.56
C TRP A 286 -1.89 11.21 -1.62
N LEU A 287 -1.95 9.88 -1.69
CA LEU A 287 -3.22 9.14 -1.73
C LEU A 287 -4.08 9.44 -0.50
N LEU A 288 -3.45 9.57 0.67
CA LEU A 288 -4.09 9.77 1.97
C LEU A 288 -4.28 11.26 2.33
N HIS A 289 -3.91 12.19 1.43
CA HIS A 289 -4.04 13.62 1.68
C HIS A 289 -5.52 14.05 1.80
N PRO A 290 -5.94 14.91 2.76
CA PRO A 290 -7.35 15.13 3.08
C PRO A 290 -8.04 15.87 1.95
N GLN A 291 -7.35 16.78 1.25
CA GLN A 291 -7.90 17.44 0.08
C GLN A 291 -8.24 16.41 -1.05
N ARG A 292 -7.46 15.34 -1.19
CA ARG A 292 -7.72 14.30 -2.18
C ARG A 292 -8.81 13.33 -1.72
N ALA A 293 -8.80 12.94 -0.46
CA ALA A 293 -9.78 12.00 0.09
C ALA A 293 -11.17 12.65 0.26
N ARG A 294 -11.23 13.88 0.81
CA ARG A 294 -12.48 14.57 1.21
C ARG A 294 -12.93 15.67 0.27
N MET A 295 -11.99 16.42 -0.30
CA MET A 295 -12.30 17.60 -1.13
C MET A 295 -12.38 17.28 -2.63
N SER A 296 -12.32 16.00 -3.00
CA SER A 296 -12.42 15.55 -4.40
C SER A 296 -13.74 15.91 -5.10
N GLY A 297 -14.79 16.27 -4.36
CA GLY A 297 -16.13 16.49 -4.91
C GLY A 297 -16.87 15.21 -5.34
N VAL A 298 -16.30 14.02 -5.09
CA VAL A 298 -16.94 12.72 -5.37
C VAL A 298 -17.55 12.17 -4.07
N ALA A 299 -18.87 11.99 -4.06
CA ALA A 299 -19.59 11.46 -2.90
C ALA A 299 -19.12 10.03 -2.55
N GLY A 300 -18.86 9.78 -1.26
CA GLY A 300 -18.47 8.46 -0.74
C GLY A 300 -17.05 8.01 -1.10
N LEU A 301 -16.20 8.87 -1.68
CA LEU A 301 -14.84 8.48 -2.06
C LEU A 301 -13.98 8.06 -0.86
N GLU A 302 -14.05 8.79 0.25
CA GLU A 302 -13.28 8.50 1.46
C GLU A 302 -13.60 7.11 2.03
N GLU A 303 -14.88 6.75 2.10
CA GLU A 303 -15.33 5.43 2.57
C GLU A 303 -14.86 4.31 1.64
N LYS A 304 -14.95 4.51 0.31
CA LYS A 304 -14.40 3.56 -0.66
C LYS A 304 -12.89 3.40 -0.49
N LEU A 305 -12.15 4.51 -0.35
CA LEU A 305 -10.69 4.47 -0.16
C LEU A 305 -10.34 3.72 1.13
N ALA A 306 -11.05 3.95 2.22
CA ALA A 306 -10.89 3.19 3.45
C ALA A 306 -11.11 1.68 3.23
N GLY A 307 -12.19 1.29 2.54
CA GLY A 307 -12.46 -0.12 2.23
C GLY A 307 -11.37 -0.78 1.38
N VAL A 308 -10.82 -0.06 0.40
CA VAL A 308 -9.72 -0.58 -0.44
C VAL A 308 -8.41 -0.68 0.34
N LEU A 309 -8.09 0.29 1.21
CA LEU A 309 -6.95 0.21 2.13
C LEU A 309 -7.08 -0.98 3.08
N ASP A 310 -8.28 -1.22 3.62
CA ASP A 310 -8.56 -2.37 4.47
C ASP A 310 -8.27 -3.70 3.76
N LYS A 311 -8.65 -3.81 2.47
CA LYS A 311 -8.34 -4.99 1.65
C LYS A 311 -6.83 -5.12 1.39
N ALA A 312 -6.16 -4.03 1.01
CA ALA A 312 -4.75 -4.05 0.63
C ALA A 312 -3.80 -4.28 1.82
N LEU A 313 -4.19 -3.87 3.03
CA LEU A 313 -3.37 -3.95 4.24
C LEU A 313 -3.65 -5.20 5.09
N LYS A 314 -4.59 -6.06 4.68
CA LYS A 314 -4.86 -7.34 5.34
C LYS A 314 -3.84 -8.43 4.98
N PRO A 315 -3.64 -9.42 5.87
CA PRO A 315 -2.93 -10.65 5.52
C PRO A 315 -3.54 -11.34 4.30
N GLY A 316 -2.68 -11.78 3.37
CA GLY A 316 -3.09 -12.51 2.15
C GLY A 316 -3.37 -11.66 0.91
N ALA A 317 -3.41 -10.33 1.01
CA ALA A 317 -3.53 -9.45 -0.17
C ALA A 317 -2.26 -9.44 -1.05
N GLY A 318 -1.11 -9.67 -0.42
CA GLY A 318 0.20 -9.81 -1.06
C GLY A 318 1.16 -10.48 -0.09
N THR A 319 2.47 -10.44 -0.36
CA THR A 319 3.47 -11.04 0.54
C THR A 319 3.65 -10.22 1.81
N ASP A 320 3.93 -10.85 2.95
CA ASP A 320 4.13 -10.16 4.23
C ASP A 320 5.20 -9.06 4.16
N GLY A 321 6.34 -9.31 3.49
CA GLY A 321 7.40 -8.29 3.37
C GLY A 321 6.99 -7.03 2.60
N VAL A 322 6.14 -7.18 1.57
CA VAL A 322 5.58 -6.02 0.83
C VAL A 322 4.57 -5.28 1.71
N ARG A 323 3.77 -6.00 2.50
CA ARG A 323 2.85 -5.38 3.46
C ARG A 323 3.59 -4.59 4.54
N ASP A 324 4.66 -5.14 5.10
CA ASP A 324 5.48 -4.47 6.10
C ASP A 324 6.09 -3.17 5.53
N GLN A 325 6.62 -3.24 4.31
CA GLN A 325 7.15 -2.08 3.61
C GLN A 325 6.07 -1.04 3.27
N ALA A 326 4.86 -1.48 2.92
CA ALA A 326 3.72 -0.60 2.70
C ALA A 326 3.37 0.17 3.98
N TRP A 327 3.29 -0.52 5.14
CA TRP A 327 3.06 0.14 6.42
C TRP A 327 4.17 1.12 6.79
N PHE A 328 5.43 0.72 6.61
CA PHE A 328 6.57 1.59 6.83
C PHE A 328 6.45 2.90 6.02
N ASN A 329 6.08 2.81 4.75
CA ASN A 329 5.91 3.98 3.88
C ASN A 329 4.64 4.77 4.15
N ILE A 330 3.54 4.15 4.59
CA ILE A 330 2.33 4.87 5.02
C ILE A 330 2.67 5.76 6.22
N ILE A 331 3.36 5.20 7.22
CA ILE A 331 3.75 5.94 8.42
C ILE A 331 4.66 7.11 8.05
N ARG A 332 5.67 6.89 7.20
CA ARG A 332 6.55 7.99 6.76
C ARG A 332 5.90 8.96 5.78
N GLY A 333 4.94 8.50 4.98
CA GLY A 333 4.19 9.33 4.02
C GLY A 333 3.20 10.26 4.70
N MET A 334 2.76 9.91 5.91
CA MET A 334 1.84 10.69 6.74
C MET A 334 2.54 11.45 7.87
N GLY A 335 3.63 10.92 8.42
CA GLY A 335 4.24 11.40 9.65
C GLY A 335 5.62 12.04 9.51
N ALA A 336 6.32 11.90 8.38
CA ALA A 336 7.64 12.51 8.23
C ALA A 336 7.56 14.02 7.95
N GLU A 337 8.55 14.80 8.41
CA GLU A 337 8.61 16.25 8.17
C GLU A 337 8.74 16.60 6.68
N ASP A 338 9.41 15.74 5.93
CA ASP A 338 9.59 15.84 4.48
C ASP A 338 8.41 15.24 3.69
N SER A 339 7.33 14.87 4.37
CA SER A 339 6.13 14.41 3.70
C SER A 339 5.41 15.55 2.99
N PRO A 340 4.49 15.26 2.05
CA PRO A 340 3.62 16.26 1.42
C PRO A 340 2.80 17.12 2.42
N TRP A 341 2.78 16.75 3.69
CA TRP A 341 2.10 17.44 4.79
C TRP A 341 3.01 18.53 5.36
N ILE A 342 2.89 19.75 4.86
CA ILE A 342 3.56 20.89 5.48
C ILE A 342 3.06 21.01 6.93
N SER A 343 4.00 21.01 7.88
CA SER A 343 3.87 21.20 9.34
C SER A 343 3.43 20.04 10.25
N GLY A 344 3.34 18.79 9.77
CA GLY A 344 3.14 17.63 10.65
C GLY A 344 1.80 17.60 11.40
N SER A 345 0.88 18.51 11.09
CA SER A 345 -0.53 18.41 11.40
C SER A 345 -1.20 17.73 10.21
N TRP A 346 -1.61 16.49 10.41
CA TRP A 346 -2.65 15.90 9.59
C TRP A 346 -3.81 16.91 9.60
N GLY A 347 -4.08 17.57 8.46
CA GLY A 347 -5.25 18.43 8.34
C GLY A 347 -6.45 17.61 8.81
N THR A 348 -7.12 18.08 9.86
CA THR A 348 -8.06 17.30 10.69
C THR A 348 -8.93 16.35 9.88
N ILE A 349 -8.62 15.05 9.94
CA ILE A 349 -9.46 14.00 9.38
C ILE A 349 -10.36 13.46 10.51
N LYS A 350 -11.04 14.41 11.18
CA LYS A 350 -12.05 14.09 12.19
C LYS A 350 -13.20 13.34 11.52
N ASP A 351 -13.73 12.30 12.15
CA ASP A 351 -14.83 11.46 11.64
C ASP A 351 -14.42 10.78 10.31
N SER A 352 -13.27 10.08 10.31
CA SER A 352 -12.67 9.50 9.10
C SER A 352 -12.68 7.97 9.08
N PRO A 353 -13.36 7.37 8.08
CA PRO A 353 -13.24 5.94 7.81
C PRO A 353 -11.80 5.49 7.54
N ILE A 354 -10.95 6.37 7.01
CA ILE A 354 -9.53 6.08 6.74
C ILE A 354 -8.77 5.97 8.07
N SER A 355 -8.95 6.93 8.99
CA SER A 355 -8.31 6.89 10.30
C SER A 355 -8.68 5.62 11.07
N GLU A 356 -9.96 5.29 11.12
CA GLU A 356 -10.45 4.07 11.79
C GLU A 356 -9.85 2.79 11.18
N THR A 357 -9.79 2.73 9.85
CA THR A 357 -9.23 1.58 9.14
C THR A 357 -7.74 1.40 9.41
N LEU A 358 -6.98 2.50 9.38
CA LEU A 358 -5.54 2.48 9.66
C LEU A 358 -5.27 2.14 11.13
N ALA A 359 -6.03 2.73 12.06
CA ALA A 359 -5.93 2.43 13.50
C ALA A 359 -6.22 0.96 13.82
N ARG A 360 -7.22 0.36 13.18
CA ARG A 360 -7.51 -1.07 13.34
C ARG A 360 -6.39 -1.94 12.79
N ASN A 361 -5.88 -1.62 11.61
CA ASN A 361 -4.94 -2.48 10.89
C ASN A 361 -3.46 -2.27 11.29
N VAL A 362 -3.12 -1.23 12.05
CA VAL A 362 -1.75 -1.01 12.56
C VAL A 362 -1.39 -1.94 13.73
N THR A 363 -2.39 -2.51 14.41
CA THR A 363 -2.24 -3.38 15.60
C THR A 363 -1.11 -4.42 15.49
N PRO A 364 -0.95 -5.17 14.38
CA PRO A 364 0.12 -6.17 14.25
C PRO A 364 1.54 -5.59 14.30
N TYR A 365 1.70 -4.29 14.08
CA TYR A 365 2.99 -3.59 14.05
C TYR A 365 3.29 -2.82 15.34
N LEU A 366 2.36 -2.80 16.30
CA LEU A 366 2.55 -2.08 17.57
C LEU A 366 3.80 -2.54 18.33
N ASP A 367 4.15 -3.83 18.28
CA ASP A 367 5.40 -4.32 18.87
C ASP A 367 6.62 -3.61 18.25
N GLN A 368 6.72 -3.55 16.93
CA GLN A 368 7.82 -2.88 16.23
C GLN A 368 7.86 -1.37 16.48
N LEU A 369 6.69 -0.72 16.53
CA LEU A 369 6.58 0.71 16.83
C LEU A 369 6.97 1.01 18.28
N ALA A 370 6.51 0.20 19.23
CA ALA A 370 6.86 0.32 20.64
C ALA A 370 8.37 0.11 20.87
N ARG A 371 8.98 -0.87 20.19
CA ARG A 371 10.44 -1.08 20.16
C ARG A 371 11.17 0.17 19.66
N GLY A 372 10.65 0.79 18.59
CA GLY A 372 11.20 2.04 18.04
C GLY A 372 11.18 3.22 19.01
N GLN A 373 10.17 3.27 19.90
CA GLN A 373 10.03 4.30 20.94
C GLN A 373 10.76 3.97 22.25
N SER A 374 11.11 2.70 22.47
CA SER A 374 11.92 2.31 23.62
C SER A 374 13.32 2.92 23.49
N LYS A 375 13.89 3.40 24.61
CA LYS A 375 15.15 4.18 24.62
C LYS A 375 16.27 3.47 23.86
N ARG A 376 16.52 3.89 22.61
CA ARG A 376 17.58 3.37 21.73
C ARG A 376 18.98 3.56 22.34
N ASP A 377 19.12 4.54 23.23
CA ASP A 377 20.39 4.90 23.89
C ASP A 377 20.73 4.02 25.10
N SER A 378 19.88 3.05 25.45
CA SER A 378 20.16 2.06 26.48
C SER A 378 20.79 0.81 25.84
N PRO A 379 22.13 0.65 25.82
CA PRO A 379 22.78 -0.52 25.22
C PRO A 379 22.37 -1.86 25.86
N GLU A 380 21.80 -1.81 27.06
CA GLU A 380 21.30 -2.96 27.82
C GLU A 380 19.95 -3.47 27.28
N LEU A 381 19.30 -2.70 26.40
CA LEU A 381 18.01 -2.99 25.80
C LEU A 381 18.11 -3.37 24.30
N LYS A 382 19.28 -3.76 23.81
CA LYS A 382 19.46 -4.13 22.39
C LYS A 382 18.51 -5.24 21.90
N ALA A 383 18.12 -6.17 22.78
CA ALA A 383 17.17 -7.24 22.46
C ALA A 383 15.75 -6.75 22.16
N VAL A 384 15.42 -5.51 22.55
CA VAL A 384 14.14 -4.86 22.22
C VAL A 384 14.23 -3.89 21.06
N PHE A 385 15.31 -3.90 20.28
CA PHE A 385 15.34 -3.09 19.06
C PHE A 385 14.39 -3.64 17.98
N PRO A 386 13.78 -2.74 17.19
CA PRO A 386 12.95 -3.14 16.06
C PRO A 386 13.77 -3.89 15.00
N THR A 387 13.11 -4.72 14.21
CA THR A 387 13.72 -5.46 13.10
C THR A 387 13.50 -4.74 11.76
N PRO A 388 14.32 -4.97 10.73
CA PRO A 388 14.09 -4.38 9.41
C PRO A 388 12.67 -4.67 8.86
N PRO A 389 12.01 -3.70 8.21
CA PRO A 389 12.49 -2.34 7.89
C PRO A 389 12.34 -1.30 9.03
N TRP A 390 11.72 -1.68 10.15
CA TRP A 390 11.30 -0.80 11.25
C TRP A 390 12.45 -0.16 12.03
N ASP A 391 13.64 -0.75 11.97
CA ASP A 391 14.87 -0.21 12.57
C ASP A 391 15.27 1.16 12.03
N THR A 392 14.94 1.43 10.78
CA THR A 392 15.21 2.71 10.12
C THR A 392 14.11 3.76 10.29
N LEU A 393 12.98 3.42 10.92
CA LEU A 393 11.87 4.36 11.13
C LEU A 393 12.23 5.36 12.24
N ALA A 394 12.08 6.66 11.96
CA ALA A 394 12.28 7.69 12.97
C ALA A 394 11.12 7.65 14.01
N PRO A 395 11.42 7.72 15.33
CA PRO A 395 10.37 7.69 16.36
C PRO A 395 9.33 8.81 16.23
N ASP A 396 9.75 9.98 15.74
CA ASP A 396 8.85 11.12 15.60
C ASP A 396 7.90 10.95 14.40
N ASP A 397 8.32 10.26 13.32
CA ASP A 397 7.44 9.93 12.18
C ASP A 397 6.26 9.04 12.63
N ALA A 398 6.57 8.02 13.45
CA ALA A 398 5.55 7.15 14.04
C ALA A 398 4.61 7.93 14.98
N SER A 399 5.16 8.84 15.80
CA SER A 399 4.36 9.68 16.69
C SER A 399 3.40 10.57 15.91
N ARG A 400 3.88 11.29 14.88
CA ARG A 400 3.01 12.15 14.05
C ARG A 400 1.94 11.36 13.31
N PHE A 401 2.28 10.17 12.80
CA PHE A 401 1.29 9.27 12.20
C PHE A 401 0.19 8.90 13.19
N MET A 402 0.55 8.47 14.40
CA MET A 402 -0.42 8.09 15.43
C MET A 402 -1.28 9.28 15.85
N GLY A 403 -0.69 10.47 16.00
CA GLY A 403 -1.41 11.70 16.29
C GLY A 403 -2.38 12.12 15.19
N GLY A 404 -2.01 11.90 13.92
CA GLY A 404 -2.91 12.11 12.79
C GLY A 404 -4.15 11.22 12.85
N LEU A 405 -3.98 9.94 13.16
CA LEU A 405 -5.11 9.02 13.36
C LEU A 405 -5.98 9.42 14.55
N MET A 406 -5.37 9.87 15.64
CA MET A 406 -6.04 10.28 16.88
C MET A 406 -6.95 11.51 16.75
N GLN A 407 -6.88 12.25 15.63
CA GLN A 407 -7.84 13.30 15.30
C GLN A 407 -9.28 12.75 15.21
N ASP A 408 -9.42 11.47 14.88
CA ASP A 408 -10.68 10.75 14.91
C ASP A 408 -10.86 10.03 16.25
N LYS A 409 -12.00 10.23 16.90
CA LYS A 409 -12.26 9.69 18.24
C LYS A 409 -12.33 8.16 18.26
N ASP A 410 -12.92 7.56 17.24
CA ASP A 410 -13.07 6.10 17.18
C ASP A 410 -11.74 5.43 16.83
N ALA A 411 -10.94 6.04 15.96
CA ALA A 411 -9.56 5.66 15.72
C ALA A 411 -8.68 5.79 16.98
N ALA A 412 -8.80 6.90 17.73
CA ALA A 412 -8.12 7.07 19.00
C ALA A 412 -8.50 5.95 19.99
N ASN A 413 -9.80 5.71 20.20
CA ASN A 413 -10.27 4.63 21.06
C ASN A 413 -9.74 3.24 20.62
N ALA A 414 -9.70 2.97 19.31
CA ALA A 414 -9.14 1.75 18.77
C ALA A 414 -7.63 1.61 19.06
N LEU A 415 -6.86 2.69 18.90
CA LEU A 415 -5.42 2.70 19.20
C LEU A 415 -5.15 2.53 20.70
N MET A 416 -5.95 3.17 21.56
CA MET A 416 -5.85 3.00 23.01
C MET A 416 -6.11 1.55 23.41
N LYS A 417 -7.22 0.98 22.92
CA LYS A 417 -7.56 -0.42 23.17
C LYS A 417 -6.47 -1.37 22.68
N ALA A 418 -5.96 -1.16 21.46
CA ALA A 418 -4.89 -1.99 20.91
C ALA A 418 -3.59 -1.88 21.74
N SER A 419 -3.27 -0.69 22.27
CA SER A 419 -2.11 -0.47 23.15
C SER A 419 -2.29 -1.14 24.53
N GLN A 420 -3.52 -1.11 25.07
CA GLN A 420 -3.89 -1.85 26.28
C GLN A 420 -3.75 -3.36 26.04
N ASP A 421 -4.39 -3.90 25.00
CA ASP A 421 -4.34 -5.32 24.65
C ASP A 421 -2.89 -5.80 24.40
N TYR A 422 -2.06 -5.00 23.73
CA TYR A 422 -0.64 -5.27 23.57
C TYR A 422 0.09 -5.35 24.91
N THR A 423 -0.11 -4.35 25.79
CA THR A 423 0.53 -4.31 27.11
C THR A 423 0.09 -5.48 28.00
N LEU A 424 -1.17 -5.89 27.90
CA LEU A 424 -1.70 -7.10 28.55
C LEU A 424 -1.03 -8.37 28.00
N GLY A 425 -0.90 -8.47 26.68
CA GLY A 425 -0.26 -9.61 26.00
C GLY A 425 1.23 -9.77 26.32
N LEU A 426 1.93 -8.70 26.73
CA LEU A 426 3.31 -8.77 27.18
C LEU A 426 3.49 -9.61 28.46
N ASP A 427 2.44 -9.89 29.23
CA ASP A 427 2.49 -10.68 30.47
C ASP A 427 3.72 -10.34 31.33
N ILE A 428 3.93 -9.04 31.59
CA ILE A 428 4.98 -8.54 32.49
C ILE A 428 4.77 -9.16 33.90
N GLY A 429 3.56 -9.69 34.15
CA GLY A 429 2.96 -10.19 35.39
C GLY A 429 3.73 -11.33 35.95
N ARG A 430 4.19 -12.17 35.06
CA ARG A 430 4.98 -13.33 35.41
C ARG A 430 6.35 -12.98 35.99
N PHE A 431 6.87 -11.79 35.72
CA PHE A 431 8.21 -11.34 36.12
C PHE A 431 8.14 -10.32 37.26
N ARG A 432 9.30 -10.00 37.85
CA ARG A 432 9.41 -9.08 38.99
C ARG A 432 10.63 -8.17 38.80
N PRO A 433 10.57 -6.90 39.23
CA PRO A 433 11.72 -6.00 39.19
C PRO A 433 12.86 -6.40 40.14
N PHE A 434 12.64 -7.43 40.96
CA PHE A 434 13.55 -7.92 41.99
C PHE A 434 13.55 -9.45 41.96
N GLY A 435 14.68 -10.07 42.30
CA GLY A 435 14.86 -11.52 42.23
C GLY A 435 16.17 -11.91 41.53
N ASP A 436 16.18 -13.04 40.85
CA ASP A 436 17.32 -13.44 40.01
C ASP A 436 17.45 -12.58 38.74
N GLU A 437 18.65 -12.52 38.18
CA GLU A 437 19.01 -11.69 37.02
C GLU A 437 18.12 -11.96 35.80
N ALA A 438 17.80 -13.24 35.52
CA ALA A 438 16.96 -13.60 34.37
C ALA A 438 15.52 -13.11 34.52
N THR A 439 14.94 -13.19 35.72
CA THR A 439 13.61 -12.63 36.02
C THR A 439 13.61 -11.11 35.89
N GLN A 440 14.67 -10.44 36.37
CA GLN A 440 14.81 -8.99 36.28
C GLN A 440 15.01 -8.50 34.84
N GLU A 441 15.80 -9.20 34.02
CA GLU A 441 16.02 -8.88 32.61
C GLU A 441 14.70 -8.98 31.82
N GLN A 442 13.93 -10.05 32.03
CA GLN A 442 12.62 -10.22 31.40
C GLN A 442 11.62 -9.14 31.83
N TYR A 443 11.61 -8.77 33.11
CA TYR A 443 10.80 -7.66 33.59
C TYR A 443 11.20 -6.34 32.91
N THR A 444 12.50 -6.05 32.87
CA THR A 444 13.06 -4.80 32.34
C THR A 444 12.77 -4.66 30.84
N SER A 445 12.99 -5.72 30.07
CA SER A 445 12.72 -5.78 28.63
C SER A 445 11.24 -5.55 28.31
N ARG A 446 10.33 -6.28 28.96
CA ARG A 446 8.89 -6.14 28.68
C ARG A 446 8.32 -4.82 29.19
N ALA A 447 8.85 -4.31 30.30
CA ALA A 447 8.44 -3.00 30.81
C ALA A 447 8.96 -1.85 29.92
N ALA A 448 10.12 -2.02 29.27
CA ALA A 448 10.59 -1.10 28.23
C ALA A 448 9.66 -1.12 26.99
N LEU A 449 9.16 -2.30 26.59
CA LEU A 449 8.17 -2.42 25.50
C LEU A 449 6.83 -1.74 25.85
N ALA A 450 6.30 -1.94 27.05
CA ALA A 450 5.10 -1.23 27.51
C ALA A 450 5.31 0.29 27.59
N GLY A 451 6.49 0.71 28.08
CA GLY A 451 6.89 2.12 28.08
C GLY A 451 7.00 2.70 26.67
N GLY A 452 7.53 1.94 25.70
CA GLY A 452 7.59 2.31 24.30
C GLY A 452 6.20 2.50 23.67
N ALA A 453 5.25 1.61 23.97
CA ALA A 453 3.86 1.75 23.51
C ALA A 453 3.21 3.01 24.11
N ALA A 454 3.38 3.24 25.41
CA ALA A 454 2.84 4.44 26.04
C ALA A 454 3.52 5.74 25.54
N ASN A 455 4.83 5.72 25.28
CA ASN A 455 5.54 6.83 24.65
C ASN A 455 5.04 7.13 23.25
N LEU A 456 4.76 6.10 22.44
CA LEU A 456 4.17 6.24 21.12
C LEU A 456 2.84 7.00 21.21
N MET A 457 2.00 6.61 22.18
CA MET A 457 0.67 7.17 22.37
C MET A 457 0.69 8.59 22.95
N LEU A 458 1.55 8.86 23.94
CA LEU A 458 1.74 10.21 24.51
C LEU A 458 2.34 11.18 23.50
N SER A 459 3.37 10.74 22.77
CA SER A 459 4.02 11.55 21.74
C SER A 459 3.05 11.80 20.59
N GLY A 460 2.28 10.79 20.17
CA GLY A 460 1.25 10.94 19.17
C GLY A 460 0.15 11.92 19.59
N SER A 461 -0.33 11.86 20.84
CA SER A 461 -1.37 12.78 21.29
C SER A 461 -0.94 14.25 21.22
N THR A 462 0.35 14.57 21.28
CA THR A 462 0.83 15.96 21.12
C THR A 462 0.51 16.57 19.75
N HIS A 463 0.18 15.73 18.77
CA HIS A 463 -0.22 16.13 17.42
C HIS A 463 -1.74 16.02 17.19
N ALA A 464 -2.53 15.64 18.20
CA ALA A 464 -4.00 15.56 18.14
C ALA A 464 -4.66 16.88 18.58
N GLU A 465 -5.70 17.33 17.86
CA GLU A 465 -6.45 18.56 18.17
C GLU A 465 -7.68 18.27 19.04
N TRP A 466 -7.47 17.92 20.30
CA TRP A 466 -8.55 17.69 21.27
C TRP A 466 -8.86 18.91 22.13
N THR A 467 -10.01 18.89 22.82
CA THR A 467 -10.26 19.81 23.94
C THR A 467 -9.35 19.46 25.12
N ASP A 468 -9.11 20.39 26.04
CA ASP A 468 -8.19 20.14 27.17
C ASP A 468 -8.73 19.03 28.11
N ASP A 469 -10.05 18.87 28.23
CA ASP A 469 -10.65 17.78 29.01
C ASP A 469 -10.46 16.42 28.34
N GLU A 470 -10.70 16.33 27.02
CA GLU A 470 -10.45 15.11 26.24
C GLU A 470 -8.96 14.74 26.25
N TYR A 471 -8.09 15.75 26.16
CA TYR A 471 -6.64 15.56 26.23
C TYR A 471 -6.19 15.12 27.63
N ALA A 472 -6.71 15.71 28.71
CA ALA A 472 -6.39 15.29 30.07
C ALA A 472 -6.87 13.85 30.37
N ASP A 473 -8.08 13.49 29.94
CA ASP A 473 -8.64 12.15 30.08
C ASP A 473 -7.77 11.11 29.35
N TRP A 474 -7.34 11.44 28.13
CA TRP A 474 -6.46 10.60 27.34
C TRP A 474 -5.08 10.44 27.97
N LEU A 475 -4.43 11.54 28.36
CA LEU A 475 -3.11 11.51 29.01
C LEU A 475 -3.14 10.66 30.28
N ALA A 476 -4.19 10.80 31.10
CA ALA A 476 -4.39 9.97 32.28
C ALA A 476 -4.49 8.48 31.91
N GLY A 477 -5.29 8.15 30.89
CA GLY A 477 -5.43 6.77 30.39
C GLY A 477 -4.11 6.17 29.88
N VAL A 478 -3.35 6.90 29.06
CA VAL A 478 -2.06 6.41 28.52
C VAL A 478 -1.02 6.27 29.64
N ALA A 479 -0.96 7.22 30.57
CA ALA A 479 -0.08 7.13 31.73
C ALA A 479 -0.38 5.89 32.59
N LEU A 480 -1.60 5.35 32.56
CA LEU A 480 -1.97 4.15 33.30
C LEU A 480 -1.67 2.83 32.60
N LEU A 481 -1.29 2.81 31.31
CA LEU A 481 -0.96 1.57 30.60
C LEU A 481 0.01 0.65 31.38
N PRO A 482 1.12 1.15 31.96
CA PRO A 482 2.03 0.33 32.76
C PRO A 482 1.42 -0.16 34.09
N VAL A 483 0.46 0.58 34.65
CA VAL A 483 -0.21 0.26 35.93
C VAL A 483 -1.31 -0.78 35.74
N SER A 484 -2.04 -0.73 34.61
CA SER A 484 -3.06 -1.72 34.25
C SER A 484 -2.53 -3.16 34.30
N TRP A 485 -1.24 -3.33 34.05
CA TRP A 485 -0.57 -4.60 34.19
C TRP A 485 -0.38 -5.03 35.66
N LEU A 486 0.12 -4.14 36.53
CA LEU A 486 0.33 -4.42 37.96
C LEU A 486 -0.96 -4.87 38.61
N SER A 487 -2.05 -4.15 38.30
CA SER A 487 -3.37 -4.48 38.79
C SER A 487 -3.81 -5.87 38.31
N ASN A 488 -3.46 -6.33 37.11
CA ASN A 488 -3.80 -7.68 36.64
C ASN A 488 -3.04 -8.83 37.32
N LYS A 489 -1.80 -8.61 37.74
CA LYS A 489 -1.03 -9.63 38.47
C LYS A 489 -1.54 -9.79 39.90
N TYR A 490 -1.86 -8.67 40.53
CA TYR A 490 -2.16 -8.61 41.95
C TYR A 490 -3.67 -8.70 42.20
N TRP A 491 -4.53 -8.19 41.32
CA TRP A 491 -5.95 -8.57 41.17
C TRP A 491 -6.14 -9.55 40.00
N PRO A 492 -5.72 -10.83 40.12
CA PRO A 492 -5.97 -11.81 39.08
C PRO A 492 -7.49 -11.99 38.90
N ILE A 493 -7.97 -11.81 37.67
CA ILE A 493 -9.38 -12.05 37.35
C ILE A 493 -9.64 -13.55 37.43
N GLN A 494 -10.20 -14.01 38.56
CA GLN A 494 -10.70 -15.37 38.71
C GLN A 494 -12.22 -15.44 38.56
N ASP A 495 -12.93 -14.31 38.71
CA ASP A 495 -14.36 -14.16 38.45
C ASP A 495 -14.73 -12.73 38.00
N ALA A 496 -15.99 -12.56 37.58
CA ALA A 496 -16.52 -11.29 37.08
C ALA A 496 -16.57 -10.16 38.13
N THR A 497 -16.66 -10.50 39.43
CA THR A 497 -16.75 -9.53 40.54
C THR A 497 -15.40 -8.87 40.79
N VAL A 498 -14.32 -9.66 40.74
CA VAL A 498 -12.94 -9.16 40.87
C VAL A 498 -12.57 -8.29 39.65
N ALA A 499 -13.06 -8.63 38.46
CA ALA A 499 -12.91 -7.78 37.28
C ALA A 499 -13.59 -6.41 37.47
N THR A 500 -14.83 -6.38 37.95
CA THR A 500 -15.56 -5.13 38.22
C THR A 500 -14.87 -4.26 39.27
N GLY A 501 -14.34 -4.86 40.35
CA GLY A 501 -13.61 -4.13 41.38
C GLY A 501 -12.28 -3.52 40.88
N ARG A 502 -11.53 -4.25 40.04
CA ARG A 502 -10.33 -3.73 39.38
C ARG A 502 -10.66 -2.56 38.46
N ASP A 503 -11.67 -2.73 37.62
CA ASP A 503 -12.05 -1.72 36.62
C ASP A 503 -12.43 -0.42 37.33
N ALA A 504 -13.22 -0.51 38.42
CA ALA A 504 -13.53 0.64 39.27
C ALA A 504 -12.29 1.29 39.90
N GLY A 505 -11.31 0.50 40.36
CA GLY A 505 -10.06 1.03 40.93
C GLY A 505 -9.14 1.69 39.89
N LEU A 506 -9.11 1.18 38.65
CA LEU A 506 -8.39 1.81 37.54
C LEU A 506 -9.08 3.09 37.08
N ASP A 507 -10.40 3.12 37.09
CA ASP A 507 -11.19 4.33 36.78
C ASP A 507 -10.96 5.42 37.83
N GLU A 508 -10.98 5.08 39.13
CA GLU A 508 -10.66 6.04 40.21
C GLU A 508 -9.23 6.59 40.09
N ALA A 509 -8.27 5.71 39.77
CA ALA A 509 -6.90 6.09 39.49
C ALA A 509 -6.79 7.04 38.29
N LYS A 510 -7.55 6.77 37.22
CA LYS A 510 -7.60 7.60 36.01
C LYS A 510 -8.20 8.96 36.33
N ASP A 511 -9.33 9.01 37.03
CA ASP A 511 -10.01 10.24 37.43
C ASP A 511 -9.11 11.10 38.33
N GLY A 512 -8.39 10.48 39.27
CA GLY A 512 -7.41 11.16 40.11
C GLY A 512 -6.25 11.77 39.33
N LEU A 513 -5.71 11.05 38.33
CA LEU A 513 -4.67 11.58 37.44
C LEU A 513 -5.20 12.68 36.52
N LYS A 514 -6.39 12.48 35.95
CA LYS A 514 -7.08 13.47 35.12
C LYS A 514 -7.24 14.77 35.90
N GLY A 515 -7.72 14.73 37.15
CA GLY A 515 -7.86 15.92 37.99
C GLY A 515 -6.56 16.70 38.16
N VAL A 516 -5.44 16.02 38.42
CA VAL A 516 -4.11 16.67 38.55
C VAL A 516 -3.68 17.33 37.23
N ILE A 517 -3.91 16.65 36.09
CA ILE A 517 -3.57 17.18 34.76
C ILE A 517 -4.46 18.37 34.40
N THR A 518 -5.77 18.27 34.65
CA THR A 518 -6.74 19.34 34.42
C THR A 518 -6.42 20.56 35.28
N ASP A 519 -6.08 20.39 36.56
CA ASP A 519 -5.70 21.51 37.42
C ASP A 519 -4.42 22.22 36.95
N TYR A 520 -3.51 21.49 36.30
CA TYR A 520 -2.35 22.07 35.62
C TYR A 520 -2.76 22.88 34.38
N PHE A 521 -3.58 22.31 33.49
CA PHE A 521 -4.07 23.03 32.30
C PHE A 521 -4.91 24.26 32.64
N ASP A 522 -5.74 24.17 33.68
CA ASP A 522 -6.55 25.28 34.21
C ASP A 522 -5.73 26.35 34.96
N LYS A 523 -4.41 26.15 35.10
CA LYS A 523 -3.49 27.03 35.86
C LYS A 523 -3.94 27.26 37.31
N LYS A 524 -4.61 26.27 37.93
CA LYS A 524 -5.02 26.29 39.34
C LYS A 524 -3.86 26.01 40.30
N THR A 525 -2.76 25.47 39.80
CA THR A 525 -1.53 25.19 40.57
C THR A 525 -0.34 25.94 39.97
N SER A 526 0.70 26.17 40.78
CA SER A 526 1.99 26.70 40.30
C SER A 526 2.93 25.62 39.77
N ALA A 527 2.44 24.39 39.58
CA ALA A 527 3.23 23.24 39.18
C ALA A 527 3.71 23.39 37.73
N THR A 528 4.95 23.01 37.47
CA THR A 528 5.48 22.88 36.11
C THR A 528 5.08 21.53 35.51
N ALA A 529 5.18 21.38 34.18
CA ALA A 529 4.99 20.08 33.53
C ALA A 529 5.92 19.00 34.09
N ASP A 530 7.14 19.38 34.48
CA ASP A 530 8.12 18.49 35.10
C ASP A 530 7.67 18.05 36.50
N ASP A 531 7.07 18.95 37.30
CA ASP A 531 6.50 18.62 38.62
C ASP A 531 5.30 17.68 38.51
N VAL A 532 4.40 17.94 37.55
CA VAL A 532 3.22 17.10 37.30
C VAL A 532 3.64 15.71 36.84
N ALA A 533 4.58 15.61 35.89
CA ALA A 533 5.10 14.34 35.42
C ALA A 533 5.79 13.55 36.54
N ASP A 534 6.54 14.22 37.42
CA ASP A 534 7.18 13.56 38.57
C ASP A 534 6.16 13.08 39.61
N GLY A 535 5.10 13.85 39.85
CA GLY A 535 3.98 13.42 40.68
C GLY A 535 3.28 12.17 40.13
N ILE A 536 3.07 12.10 38.82
CA ILE A 536 2.47 10.93 38.16
C ILE A 536 3.38 9.70 38.28
N VAL A 537 4.69 9.85 38.01
CA VAL A 537 5.68 8.76 38.16
C VAL A 537 5.74 8.27 39.61
N GLN A 538 5.71 9.18 40.58
CA GLN A 538 5.70 8.83 41.99
C GLN A 538 4.44 8.04 42.36
N ARG A 539 3.27 8.47 41.92
CA ARG A 539 2.00 7.78 42.16
C ARG A 539 1.96 6.38 41.55
N GLN A 540 2.56 6.19 40.37
CA GLN A 540 2.72 4.86 39.78
C GLN A 540 3.59 3.93 40.63
N ALA A 541 4.68 4.45 41.22
CA ALA A 541 5.54 3.69 42.11
C ALA A 541 4.82 3.34 43.43
N GLU A 542 4.02 4.27 43.97
CA GLU A 542 3.22 4.06 45.19
C GLU A 542 2.16 2.98 45.00
N TRP A 543 1.48 2.93 43.84
CA TRP A 543 0.52 1.87 43.55
C TRP A 543 1.14 0.46 43.56
N VAL A 544 2.42 0.32 43.21
CA VAL A 544 3.13 -0.97 43.35
C VAL A 544 3.18 -1.38 44.82
N ASN A 545 3.52 -0.45 45.71
CA ASN A 545 3.61 -0.72 47.14
C ASN A 545 2.24 -1.01 47.76
N ASP A 546 1.24 -0.21 47.42
CA ASP A 546 -0.13 -0.40 47.91
C ASP A 546 -0.68 -1.75 47.47
N SER A 547 -0.43 -2.12 46.22
CA SER A 547 -0.81 -3.43 45.69
C SER A 547 -0.09 -4.57 46.43
N LEU A 548 1.23 -4.49 46.64
CA LEU A 548 1.96 -5.51 47.40
C LEU A 548 1.41 -5.68 48.83
N ASN A 549 1.11 -4.57 49.51
CA ASN A 549 0.55 -4.57 50.85
C ASN A 549 -0.84 -5.22 50.88
N GLN A 550 -1.73 -4.87 49.93
CA GLN A 550 -3.08 -5.44 49.83
C GLN A 550 -3.07 -6.96 49.59
N HIS A 551 -2.01 -7.49 48.95
CA HIS A 551 -1.87 -8.91 48.66
C HIS A 551 -0.97 -9.67 49.65
N GLY A 552 -0.74 -9.08 50.83
CA GLY A 552 0.03 -9.70 51.91
C GLY A 552 1.49 -9.99 51.54
N GLN A 553 2.01 -9.32 50.50
CA GLN A 553 3.41 -9.39 50.13
C GLN A 553 4.22 -8.42 50.98
N LYS A 554 5.52 -8.69 51.11
CA LYS A 554 6.41 -7.73 51.79
C LYS A 554 6.45 -6.43 50.98
N PRO A 555 6.37 -5.26 51.63
CA PRO A 555 6.58 -3.98 50.97
C PRO A 555 7.99 -3.93 50.38
N LEU A 556 8.15 -3.16 49.30
CA LEU A 556 9.46 -2.92 48.70
C LEU A 556 10.38 -2.19 49.68
N THR A 557 11.66 -2.56 49.69
CA THR A 557 12.71 -1.78 50.34
C THR A 557 12.90 -0.43 49.65
N ASP A 558 13.45 0.57 50.35
CA ASP A 558 13.71 1.90 49.78
C ASP A 558 14.51 1.86 48.46
N ALA A 559 15.49 0.95 48.38
CA ALA A 559 16.27 0.74 47.15
C ALA A 559 15.40 0.23 45.99
N GLN A 560 14.54 -0.76 46.26
CA GLN A 560 13.60 -1.32 45.27
C GLN A 560 12.51 -0.32 44.88
N GLN A 561 12.05 0.51 45.80
CA GLN A 561 11.10 1.60 45.50
C GLN A 561 11.74 2.62 44.56
N ASN A 562 13.00 2.97 44.81
CA ASN A 562 13.74 3.89 43.95
C ASN A 562 14.01 3.27 42.57
N GLU A 563 14.33 1.98 42.48
CA GLU A 563 14.47 1.27 41.20
C GLU A 563 13.17 1.27 40.39
N VAL A 564 12.04 0.95 41.03
CA VAL A 564 10.71 0.98 40.40
C VAL A 564 10.39 2.39 39.89
N ARG A 565 10.64 3.43 40.70
CA ARG A 565 10.44 4.82 40.33
C ARG A 565 11.33 5.25 39.16
N MET A 566 12.62 4.93 39.20
CA MET A 566 13.56 5.24 38.11
C MET A 566 13.21 4.50 36.83
N ALA A 567 12.67 3.28 36.95
CA ALA A 567 12.18 2.54 35.81
C ALA A 567 10.94 3.21 35.19
N PHE A 568 9.96 3.66 35.99
CA PHE A 568 8.82 4.43 35.48
C PHE A 568 9.24 5.76 34.86
N ARG A 569 10.12 6.51 35.54
CA ARG A 569 10.68 7.77 35.03
C ARG A 569 11.39 7.55 33.70
N GLY A 570 12.25 6.53 33.63
CA GLY A 570 12.99 6.18 32.42
C GLY A 570 12.09 5.77 31.25
N ARG A 571 10.89 5.25 31.52
CA ARG A 571 9.93 4.80 30.50
C ARG A 571 9.12 5.93 29.89
N LEU A 572 8.55 6.85 30.69
CA LEU A 572 7.45 7.73 30.25
C LEU A 572 7.71 9.23 30.42
N TYR A 573 8.67 9.60 31.27
CA TYR A 573 8.78 10.97 31.76
C TYR A 573 8.95 11.99 30.64
N ASP A 574 9.88 11.73 29.71
CA ASP A 574 10.21 12.68 28.64
C ASP A 574 9.00 12.92 27.70
N ALA A 575 8.26 11.86 27.35
CA ALA A 575 7.06 11.95 26.52
C ALA A 575 5.91 12.64 27.26
N LEU A 576 5.72 12.34 28.56
CA LEU A 576 4.71 12.95 29.41
C LEU A 576 4.95 14.45 29.60
N VAL A 577 6.21 14.84 29.86
CA VAL A 577 6.61 16.25 29.96
C VAL A 577 6.38 16.98 28.64
N LYS A 578 6.78 16.38 27.49
CA LYS A 578 6.51 16.95 26.16
C LYS A 578 5.00 17.15 25.95
N ALA A 579 4.20 16.15 26.28
CA ALA A 579 2.75 16.19 26.12
C ALA A 579 2.06 17.23 27.02
N LEU A 580 2.51 17.38 28.26
CA LEU A 580 2.02 18.41 29.18
C LEU A 580 2.42 19.81 28.72
N LYS A 581 3.67 20.02 28.28
CA LYS A 581 4.17 21.31 27.77
C LYS A 581 3.42 21.79 26.53
N GLN A 582 2.99 20.87 25.66
CA GLN A 582 2.29 21.21 24.42
C GLN A 582 0.95 21.95 24.67
N ARG A 583 0.27 21.72 25.80
CA ARG A 583 -1.02 22.33 26.13
C ARG A 583 -1.00 23.25 27.36
N GLY A 584 -0.11 22.99 28.33
CA GLY A 584 -0.04 23.75 29.58
C GLY A 584 0.92 24.96 29.59
N GLY A 585 1.53 25.31 28.43
CA GLY A 585 2.38 26.50 28.26
C GLY A 585 1.59 27.78 28.12
#